data_AF-A0A497S607-F1
#
_entry.id   AF-A0A497S607-F1
#
_cell.length_a   1.000
_cell.length_b   1.000
_cell.length_c   1.000
_cell.angle_alpha   90.00
_cell.angle_beta   90.00
_cell.angle_gamma   90.00
#
_symmetry.space_group_name_H-M   'P 1'
#
loop_
_entity.id
_entity.type
_entity.pdbx_description
1 polymer ?
#
loop_
_entity_poly.entity_id
_entity_poly.type
_entity_poly.pdbx_seq_one_letter_code
_entity_poly.pdbx_strand_id
1 'polypeptide(L)'
;YCFRNLERRDYDSVLDYLSGKYVELEQRNVYAKIWVDRERGLMGRRGKLARVLYSTNIGTIPDESYIKVKIGRQNIGKIDEGFLERLRKGDIFVLGGKTYRFLYAKGQTAQVAPSAGPPTVPSWFSEQLPLSFDLAMEIGRFRRLIEERLRNNEEREEILSFIHEYLYVDKNSANSIYEYMKEQYLYAKIPTDKKILVEFYRGFGRKRYIVFHTLFGRRVNDALSRAIAYVISRRERRDVMISLSDNGFYITAGERKIQALRALEDLKGMDLRGVLAKAIDNTEVLARRFRHCATRSLMILRFYKEHRKSVGMQQIGSKILLNFVKRLPGEFSILKEARREVLEDLMDIQHAEEIMDLIRRGGIKIETISTDVPSPFSLNLISQGYMDIMRMEDRMEFIIRMHQAILDRINKNAA
;
A
#
# COMPACT_ATOMS: atom_id res chain seq x y z
N TYR A 1 3.46 9.75 25.04
CA TYR A 1 4.91 9.48 25.02
C TYR A 1 5.15 8.12 24.37
N CYS A 2 6.13 7.98 23.47
CA CYS A 2 6.25 6.87 22.50
C CYS A 2 6.44 5.47 23.11
N PHE A 3 6.92 5.36 24.36
CA PHE A 3 7.19 4.08 25.02
C PHE A 3 6.27 3.80 26.22
N ARG A 4 5.15 4.53 26.35
CA ARG A 4 4.23 4.41 27.51
C ARG A 4 3.66 3.00 27.68
N ASN A 5 3.40 2.30 26.57
CA ASN A 5 2.81 0.97 26.55
C ASN A 5 3.84 -0.13 26.19
N LEU A 6 5.15 0.15 26.33
CA LEU A 6 6.19 -0.83 26.03
C LEU A 6 6.17 -1.95 27.07
N GLU A 7 5.87 -3.17 26.62
CA GLU A 7 5.90 -4.34 27.49
C GLU A 7 7.32 -4.65 27.98
N ARG A 8 7.44 -5.10 29.23
CA ARG A 8 8.73 -5.48 29.81
C ARG A 8 9.44 -6.56 29.00
N ARG A 9 8.67 -7.50 28.44
CA ARG A 9 9.18 -8.56 27.57
C ARG A 9 9.89 -8.00 26.33
N ASP A 10 9.28 -7.01 25.68
CA ASP A 10 9.85 -6.39 24.48
C ASP A 10 11.10 -5.57 24.80
N TYR A 11 11.06 -4.84 25.93
CA TYR A 11 12.23 -4.15 26.45
C TYR A 11 13.40 -5.11 26.73
N ASP A 12 13.15 -6.20 27.44
CA ASP A 12 14.16 -7.21 27.75
C ASP A 12 14.70 -7.90 26.50
N SER A 13 13.87 -8.10 25.47
CA SER A 13 14.30 -8.67 24.19
C SER A 13 15.24 -7.74 23.42
N VAL A 14 15.04 -6.41 23.51
CA VAL A 14 15.99 -5.44 22.96
C VAL A 14 17.31 -5.45 23.75
N LEU A 15 17.26 -5.56 25.08
CA LEU A 15 18.46 -5.70 25.90
C LEU A 15 19.22 -7.00 25.59
N ASP A 16 18.53 -8.12 25.40
CA ASP A 16 19.11 -9.40 25.00
C ASP A 16 19.85 -9.29 23.66
N TYR A 17 19.25 -8.60 22.69
CA TYR A 17 19.90 -8.28 21.43
C TYR A 17 21.17 -7.42 21.64
N LEU A 18 21.04 -6.28 22.34
CA LEU A 18 22.16 -5.34 22.49
C LEU A 18 23.30 -5.89 23.37
N SER A 19 23.01 -6.81 24.28
CA SER A 19 24.00 -7.46 25.16
C SER A 19 24.71 -8.65 24.51
N GLY A 20 24.24 -9.10 23.33
CA GLY A 20 24.85 -10.20 22.57
C GLY A 20 24.42 -11.59 23.03
N LYS A 21 23.20 -11.75 23.56
CA LYS A 21 22.66 -13.07 23.96
C LYS A 21 22.52 -14.04 22.78
N TYR A 22 22.28 -13.51 21.58
CA TYR A 22 22.24 -14.27 20.33
C TYR A 22 23.66 -14.46 19.79
N VAL A 23 24.39 -15.46 20.29
CA VAL A 23 25.83 -15.69 19.98
C VAL A 23 26.08 -15.84 18.47
N GLU A 24 25.13 -16.44 17.75
CA GLU A 24 25.20 -16.65 16.31
C GLU A 24 25.14 -15.34 15.48
N LEU A 25 24.72 -14.22 16.10
CA LEU A 25 24.82 -12.89 15.48
C LEU A 25 26.28 -12.41 15.40
N GLU A 26 27.14 -12.80 16.34
CA GLU A 26 28.55 -12.42 16.33
C GLU A 26 29.28 -13.00 15.11
N GLN A 27 28.96 -14.24 14.73
CA GLN A 27 29.46 -14.89 13.50
C GLN A 27 29.10 -14.11 12.22
N ARG A 28 28.12 -13.19 12.30
CA ARG A 28 27.66 -12.33 11.21
C ARG A 28 28.08 -10.86 11.39
N ASN A 29 29.10 -10.61 12.22
CA ASN A 29 29.63 -9.29 12.55
C ASN A 29 28.64 -8.37 13.28
N VAL A 30 27.65 -8.93 13.97
CA VAL A 30 26.72 -8.19 14.83
C VAL A 30 27.12 -8.43 16.28
N TYR A 31 28.00 -7.56 16.78
CA TYR A 31 28.57 -7.67 18.13
C TYR A 31 27.70 -7.00 19.20
N ALA A 32 27.83 -7.45 20.45
CA ALA A 32 27.24 -6.77 21.60
C ALA A 32 27.69 -5.30 21.71
N LYS A 33 26.78 -4.43 22.13
CA LYS A 33 26.97 -2.98 22.29
C LYS A 33 26.94 -2.55 23.76
N ILE A 34 26.21 -3.28 24.59
CA ILE A 34 26.09 -3.05 26.02
C ILE A 34 26.42 -4.32 26.81
N TRP A 35 26.66 -4.16 28.11
CA TRP A 35 26.55 -5.24 29.08
C TRP A 35 25.31 -4.99 29.94
N VAL A 36 24.71 -6.06 30.45
CA VAL A 36 23.51 -6.01 31.30
C VAL A 36 23.75 -6.95 32.48
N ASP A 37 23.62 -6.42 33.69
CA ASP A 37 23.58 -7.15 34.95
C ASP A 37 22.13 -7.18 35.43
N ARG A 38 21.46 -8.33 35.25
CA ARG A 38 20.05 -8.50 35.58
C ARG A 38 19.79 -8.60 37.08
N GLU A 39 20.78 -9.05 37.87
CA GLU A 39 20.63 -9.18 39.33
C GLU A 39 20.65 -7.81 40.00
N ARG A 40 21.57 -6.95 39.58
CA ARG A 40 21.70 -5.58 40.12
C ARG A 40 20.86 -4.55 39.39
N GLY A 41 20.24 -4.92 38.27
CA GLY A 41 19.48 -3.99 37.42
C GLY A 41 20.37 -2.94 36.75
N LEU A 42 21.63 -3.25 36.50
CA LEU A 42 22.60 -2.32 35.93
C LEU A 42 22.86 -2.63 34.45
N MET A 43 23.17 -1.59 33.68
CA MET A 43 23.63 -1.73 32.30
C MET A 43 24.70 -0.68 31.98
N GLY A 44 25.55 -0.97 31.00
CA GLY A 44 26.57 -0.02 30.58
C GLY A 44 27.18 -0.34 29.22
N ARG A 45 28.10 0.51 28.78
CA ARG A 45 28.76 0.35 27.48
C ARG A 45 29.66 -0.89 27.46
N ARG A 46 29.61 -1.67 26.38
CA ARG A 46 30.53 -2.79 26.17
C ARG A 46 31.58 -2.40 25.13
N GLY A 47 32.85 -2.48 25.53
CA GLY A 47 34.00 -2.21 24.67
C GLY A 47 34.39 -0.73 24.53
N LYS A 48 35.65 -0.50 24.11
CA LYS A 48 36.23 0.86 23.97
C LYS A 48 35.59 1.65 22.83
N LEU A 49 35.13 0.99 21.77
CA LEU A 49 34.59 1.62 20.56
C LEU A 49 33.10 2.00 20.63
N ALA A 50 32.38 1.63 21.70
CA ALA A 50 30.93 1.84 21.79
C ALA A 50 30.50 3.29 21.53
N ARG A 51 31.23 4.27 22.08
CA ARG A 51 30.95 5.70 21.88
C ARG A 51 31.10 6.11 20.41
N VAL A 52 32.20 5.71 19.77
CA VAL A 52 32.46 6.05 18.37
C VAL A 52 31.40 5.41 17.46
N LEU A 53 31.07 4.13 17.70
CA LEU A 53 30.01 3.44 16.96
C LEU A 53 28.67 4.18 17.07
N TYR A 54 28.27 4.56 18.29
CA TYR A 54 27.05 5.31 18.50
C TYR A 54 27.09 6.67 17.79
N SER A 55 28.09 7.50 18.05
CA SER A 55 28.17 8.87 17.50
C SER A 55 28.21 8.92 15.97
N THR A 56 28.79 7.91 15.31
CA THR A 56 28.89 7.86 13.84
C THR A 56 27.70 7.21 13.15
N ASN A 57 26.84 6.51 13.90
CA ASN A 57 25.71 5.75 13.33
C ASN A 57 24.34 6.17 13.88
N ILE A 58 24.30 7.11 14.83
CA ILE A 58 23.07 7.66 15.40
C ILE A 58 22.25 8.39 14.33
N GLY A 59 20.93 8.25 14.40
CA GLY A 59 19.98 8.95 13.53
C GLY A 59 18.80 8.06 13.16
N THR A 60 17.62 8.67 13.03
CA THR A 60 16.37 7.99 12.67
C THR A 60 16.12 7.99 11.16
N ILE A 61 16.66 8.98 10.44
CA ILE A 61 16.51 9.10 8.99
C ILE A 61 17.31 7.99 8.31
N PRO A 62 16.67 7.10 7.53
CA PRO A 62 17.36 6.06 6.80
C PRO A 62 18.20 6.65 5.65
N ASP A 63 19.33 6.01 5.33
CA ASP A 63 20.04 6.32 4.10
C ASP A 63 19.23 5.76 2.91
N GLU A 64 18.77 6.65 2.04
CA GLU A 64 18.08 6.31 0.79
C GLU A 64 19.01 6.44 -0.41
N SER A 65 18.77 5.64 -1.45
CA SER A 65 19.52 5.71 -2.69
C SER A 65 18.65 5.33 -3.88
N TYR A 66 19.01 5.84 -5.04
CA TYR A 66 18.37 5.45 -6.29
C TYR A 66 18.63 3.97 -6.62
N ILE A 67 17.56 3.29 -6.99
CA ILE A 67 17.59 1.91 -7.47
C ILE A 67 17.90 1.93 -8.96
N LYS A 68 18.94 1.21 -9.39
CA LYS A 68 19.23 1.03 -10.81
C LYS A 68 18.22 0.07 -11.43
N VAL A 69 17.59 0.44 -12.53
CA VAL A 69 16.68 -0.45 -13.26
C VAL A 69 17.43 -1.08 -14.43
N LYS A 70 17.37 -2.41 -14.55
CA LYS A 70 18.12 -3.16 -15.56
C LYS A 70 17.28 -4.19 -16.29
N ILE A 71 17.63 -4.40 -17.57
CA ILE A 71 17.24 -5.57 -18.36
C ILE A 71 18.48 -6.42 -18.55
N GLY A 72 18.56 -7.53 -17.82
CA GLY A 72 19.77 -8.35 -17.78
C GLY A 72 20.97 -7.53 -17.27
N ARG A 73 21.91 -7.22 -18.17
CA ARG A 73 23.10 -6.39 -17.87
C ARG A 73 22.93 -4.91 -18.21
N GLN A 74 22.00 -4.57 -19.09
CA GLN A 74 21.82 -3.21 -19.59
C GLN A 74 21.12 -2.34 -18.53
N ASN A 75 21.66 -1.14 -18.30
CA ASN A 75 21.04 -0.15 -17.44
C ASN A 75 20.05 0.69 -18.24
N ILE A 76 18.80 0.75 -17.79
CA ILE A 76 17.73 1.49 -18.48
C ILE A 76 17.33 2.77 -17.75
N GLY A 77 17.66 2.91 -16.47
CA GLY A 77 17.34 4.12 -15.70
C GLY A 77 17.45 3.92 -14.20
N LYS A 78 16.77 4.78 -13.46
CA LYS A 78 16.73 4.77 -11.99
C LYS A 78 15.31 5.05 -11.49
N ILE A 79 14.95 4.45 -10.36
CA ILE A 79 13.73 4.73 -9.61
C ILE A 79 14.09 5.01 -8.15
N ASP A 80 13.22 5.67 -7.41
CA ASP A 80 13.38 5.85 -5.97
C ASP A 80 13.11 4.55 -5.19
N GLU A 81 13.58 4.52 -3.95
CA GLU A 81 13.43 3.36 -3.08
C GLU A 81 11.97 3.13 -2.65
N GLY A 82 11.22 4.20 -2.38
CA GLY A 82 9.81 4.14 -2.00
C GLY A 82 8.91 3.57 -3.09
N PHE A 83 9.24 3.85 -4.36
CA PHE A 83 8.58 3.26 -5.51
C PHE A 83 8.82 1.76 -5.58
N LEU A 84 10.08 1.33 -5.45
CA LEU A 84 10.40 -0.10 -5.44
C LEU A 84 9.77 -0.84 -4.24
N GLU A 85 9.65 -0.20 -3.08
CA GLU A 85 8.96 -0.73 -1.90
C GLU A 85 7.51 -1.14 -2.21
N ARG A 86 6.85 -0.40 -3.09
CA ARG A 86 5.46 -0.66 -3.48
C ARG A 86 5.32 -1.71 -4.58
N LEU A 87 6.36 -1.90 -5.40
CA LEU A 87 6.35 -2.87 -6.51
C LEU A 87 6.26 -4.32 -6.01
N ARG A 88 5.40 -5.08 -6.69
CA ARG A 88 5.29 -6.53 -6.59
C ARG A 88 5.73 -7.17 -7.89
N LYS A 89 6.19 -8.42 -7.80
CA LYS A 89 6.53 -9.21 -8.99
C LYS A 89 5.34 -9.22 -9.95
N GLY A 90 5.59 -8.85 -11.21
CA GLY A 90 4.58 -8.76 -12.24
C GLY A 90 3.99 -7.36 -12.44
N ASP A 91 4.21 -6.41 -11.52
CA ASP A 91 3.78 -5.03 -11.71
C ASP A 91 4.42 -4.40 -12.92
N ILE A 92 3.67 -3.54 -13.60
CA ILE A 92 4.14 -2.81 -14.76
C ILE A 92 4.22 -1.34 -14.39
N PHE A 93 5.30 -0.68 -14.77
CA PHE A 93 5.48 0.75 -14.54
C PHE A 93 6.14 1.41 -15.75
N VAL A 94 6.00 2.74 -15.83
CA VAL A 94 6.60 3.55 -16.90
C VAL A 94 7.94 4.09 -16.44
N LEU A 95 8.96 3.97 -17.29
CA LEU A 95 10.27 4.58 -17.09
C LEU A 95 10.79 5.11 -18.43
N GLY A 96 11.06 6.42 -18.51
CA GLY A 96 11.52 7.04 -19.76
C GLY A 96 10.55 6.84 -20.93
N GLY A 97 9.23 6.91 -20.67
CA GLY A 97 8.17 6.75 -21.68
C GLY A 97 7.94 5.31 -22.17
N LYS A 98 8.62 4.31 -21.60
CA LYS A 98 8.44 2.89 -21.93
C LYS A 98 7.97 2.10 -20.72
N THR A 99 7.22 1.05 -20.96
CA THR A 99 6.68 0.18 -19.92
C THR A 99 7.55 -1.03 -19.65
N TYR A 100 7.74 -1.32 -18.37
CA TYR A 100 8.55 -2.44 -17.89
C TYR A 100 7.81 -3.22 -16.82
N ARG A 101 7.90 -4.55 -16.89
CA ARG A 101 7.40 -5.47 -15.88
C ARG A 101 8.48 -5.76 -14.86
N PHE A 102 8.20 -5.50 -13.58
CA PHE A 102 9.08 -5.83 -12.48
C PHE A 102 9.17 -7.35 -12.26
N LEU A 103 10.40 -7.88 -12.22
CA LEU A 103 10.65 -9.31 -11.99
C LEU A 103 11.06 -9.57 -10.54
N TYR A 104 12.11 -8.90 -10.08
CA TYR A 104 12.66 -9.00 -8.73
C TYR A 104 13.67 -7.89 -8.47
N ALA A 105 14.06 -7.69 -7.21
CA ALA A 105 15.17 -6.79 -6.86
C ALA A 105 16.31 -7.53 -6.16
N LYS A 106 17.53 -7.19 -6.56
CA LYS A 106 18.77 -7.69 -5.95
C LYS A 106 19.63 -6.50 -5.53
N GLY A 107 19.73 -6.27 -4.22
CA GLY A 107 20.44 -5.11 -3.66
C GLY A 107 19.83 -3.79 -4.14
N GLN A 108 20.64 -2.98 -4.83
CA GLN A 108 20.26 -1.68 -5.39
C GLN A 108 19.96 -1.78 -6.90
N THR A 109 19.49 -2.94 -7.35
CA THR A 109 19.10 -3.17 -8.75
C THR A 109 17.74 -3.83 -8.83
N ALA A 110 16.82 -3.22 -9.57
CA ALA A 110 15.55 -3.81 -9.99
C ALA A 110 15.74 -4.45 -11.38
N GLN A 111 15.43 -5.73 -11.50
CA GLN A 111 15.44 -6.45 -12.77
C GLN A 111 14.04 -6.42 -13.37
N VAL A 112 13.97 -6.04 -14.64
CA VAL A 112 12.71 -5.86 -15.36
C VAL A 112 12.76 -6.51 -16.74
N ALA A 113 11.58 -6.72 -17.31
CA ALA A 113 11.41 -7.09 -18.71
C ALA A 113 10.56 -6.03 -19.43
N PRO A 114 10.79 -5.77 -20.73
CA PRO A 114 9.86 -4.96 -21.52
C PRO A 114 8.42 -5.50 -21.43
N SER A 115 7.44 -4.61 -21.36
CA SER A 115 6.02 -4.99 -21.31
C SER A 115 5.23 -4.08 -22.23
N ALA A 116 4.20 -4.60 -22.90
CA ALA A 116 3.23 -3.78 -23.65
C ALA A 116 1.92 -3.57 -22.87
N GLY A 117 1.84 -4.09 -21.63
CA GLY A 117 0.66 -3.91 -20.79
C GLY A 117 0.58 -2.50 -20.19
N PRO A 118 -0.62 -2.08 -19.75
CA PRO A 118 -0.76 -0.84 -18.98
C PRO A 118 0.05 -0.94 -17.68
N PRO A 119 0.55 0.19 -17.16
CA PRO A 119 1.19 0.21 -15.87
C PRO A 119 0.15 -0.04 -14.78
N THR A 120 0.56 -0.79 -13.75
CA THR A 120 -0.26 -1.08 -12.57
C THR A 120 0.04 -0.11 -11.43
N VAL A 121 1.22 0.53 -11.48
CA VAL A 121 1.70 1.50 -10.49
C VAL A 121 1.99 2.84 -11.19
N PRO A 122 1.34 3.95 -10.78
CA PRO A 122 1.54 5.26 -11.39
C PRO A 122 2.93 5.85 -11.15
N SER A 123 3.46 6.65 -12.07
CA SER A 123 4.82 7.21 -11.95
C SER A 123 5.02 8.23 -10.82
N TRP A 124 3.94 8.90 -10.38
CA TRP A 124 3.95 9.97 -9.37
C TRP A 124 3.55 9.49 -7.96
N PHE A 125 3.35 8.18 -7.80
CA PHE A 125 2.73 7.61 -6.62
C PHE A 125 3.59 7.77 -5.34
N SER A 126 4.88 8.08 -5.48
CA SER A 126 5.83 8.30 -4.38
C SER A 126 5.66 9.67 -3.70
N GLU A 127 5.05 10.67 -4.36
CA GLU A 127 5.11 12.08 -3.95
C GLU A 127 3.84 12.58 -3.25
N GLN A 128 2.69 11.94 -3.47
CA GLN A 128 1.41 12.39 -2.90
C GLN A 128 1.17 11.81 -1.50
N LEU A 129 0.88 12.69 -0.53
CA LEU A 129 0.43 12.27 0.80
C LEU A 129 -0.88 11.48 0.68
N PRO A 130 -1.00 10.31 1.34
CA PRO A 130 -2.21 9.51 1.29
C PRO A 130 -3.37 10.23 2.01
N LEU A 131 -4.58 10.07 1.50
CA LEU A 131 -5.80 10.50 2.19
C LEU A 131 -5.88 9.81 3.56
N SER A 132 -6.10 10.57 4.62
CA SER A 132 -6.27 10.03 5.97
C SER A 132 -7.60 9.27 6.09
N PHE A 133 -7.65 8.30 7.01
CA PHE A 133 -8.85 7.52 7.26
C PHE A 133 -10.04 8.41 7.68
N ASP A 134 -9.83 9.31 8.64
CA ASP A 134 -10.89 10.20 9.15
C ASP A 134 -11.50 11.08 8.05
N LEU A 135 -10.64 11.67 7.20
CA LEU A 135 -11.11 12.50 6.10
C LEU A 135 -11.84 11.67 5.04
N ALA A 136 -11.36 10.46 4.77
CA ALA A 136 -12.03 9.53 3.85
C ALA A 136 -13.42 9.15 4.36
N MET A 137 -13.57 8.91 5.67
CA MET A 137 -14.85 8.63 6.31
C MET A 137 -15.82 9.81 6.23
N GLU A 138 -15.36 11.05 6.43
CA GLU A 138 -16.20 12.25 6.25
C GLU A 138 -16.61 12.47 4.80
N ILE A 139 -15.73 12.22 3.82
CA ILE A 139 -16.11 12.23 2.40
C ILE A 139 -17.16 11.12 2.13
N GLY A 140 -17.01 9.95 2.74
CA GLY A 140 -17.98 8.85 2.65
C GLY A 140 -19.35 9.23 3.23
N ARG A 141 -19.37 9.95 4.36
CA ARG A 141 -20.57 10.50 4.97
C ARG A 141 -21.22 11.55 4.06
N PHE A 142 -20.44 12.47 3.49
CA PHE A 142 -20.95 13.44 2.52
C PHE A 142 -21.61 12.74 1.32
N ARG A 143 -20.96 11.71 0.76
CA ARG A 143 -21.54 10.89 -0.32
C ARG A 143 -22.88 10.26 0.06
N ARG A 144 -23.02 9.79 1.31
CA ARG A 144 -24.29 9.26 1.82
C ARG A 144 -25.37 10.33 1.91
N LEU A 145 -25.03 11.51 2.42
CA LEU A 145 -25.98 12.63 2.50
C LEU A 145 -26.48 13.06 1.11
N ILE A 146 -25.63 13.03 0.09
CA ILE A 146 -26.04 13.29 -1.29
C ILE A 146 -26.88 12.16 -1.86
N GLU A 147 -26.51 10.90 -1.62
CA GLU A 147 -27.31 9.73 -2.05
C GLU A 147 -28.72 9.76 -1.45
N GLU A 148 -28.86 10.11 -0.17
CA GLU A 148 -30.16 10.22 0.51
C GLU A 148 -31.06 11.27 -0.15
N ARG A 149 -30.51 12.44 -0.50
CA ARG A 149 -31.24 13.52 -1.19
C ARG A 149 -31.67 13.14 -2.60
N LEU A 150 -30.75 12.55 -3.37
CA LEU A 150 -31.05 12.03 -4.71
C LEU A 150 -32.15 10.97 -4.67
N ARG A 151 -32.14 10.09 -3.65
CA ARG A 151 -33.17 9.07 -3.47
C ARG A 151 -34.54 9.66 -3.08
N ASN A 152 -34.54 10.76 -2.34
CA ASN A 152 -35.76 11.47 -1.97
C ASN A 152 -36.31 12.34 -3.10
N ASN A 153 -35.65 12.39 -4.26
CA ASN A 153 -35.98 13.27 -5.38
C ASN A 153 -36.06 14.75 -4.97
N GLU A 154 -35.15 15.18 -4.08
CA GLU A 154 -35.00 16.61 -3.79
C GLU A 154 -34.64 17.40 -5.05
N GLU A 155 -35.11 18.64 -5.12
CA GLU A 155 -34.88 19.49 -6.28
C GLU A 155 -33.39 19.79 -6.46
N ARG A 156 -32.96 19.95 -7.70
CA ARG A 156 -31.54 20.16 -8.04
C ARG A 156 -30.95 21.35 -7.29
N GLU A 157 -31.70 22.45 -7.22
CA GLU A 157 -31.30 23.68 -6.56
C GLU A 157 -31.10 23.51 -5.05
N GLU A 158 -31.90 22.65 -4.40
CA GLU A 158 -31.77 22.33 -2.97
C GLU A 158 -30.48 21.56 -2.70
N ILE A 159 -30.18 20.56 -3.53
CA ILE A 159 -28.94 19.77 -3.41
C ILE A 159 -27.72 20.66 -3.66
N LEU A 160 -27.78 21.58 -4.62
CA LEU A 160 -26.70 22.54 -4.88
C LEU A 160 -26.48 23.51 -3.70
N SER A 161 -27.56 24.03 -3.09
CA SER A 161 -27.44 24.87 -1.89
C SER A 161 -26.80 24.09 -0.75
N PHE A 162 -27.22 22.84 -0.55
CA PHE A 162 -26.62 21.97 0.46
C PHE A 162 -25.11 21.76 0.21
N ILE A 163 -24.68 21.47 -1.02
CA ILE A 163 -23.25 21.30 -1.33
C ILE A 163 -22.47 22.60 -1.07
N HIS A 164 -23.03 23.75 -1.46
CA HIS A 164 -22.43 25.06 -1.24
C HIS A 164 -22.23 25.34 0.25
N GLU A 165 -23.27 25.13 1.06
CA GLU A 165 -23.25 25.40 2.50
C GLU A 165 -22.41 24.39 3.29
N TYR A 166 -22.43 23.12 2.88
CA TYR A 166 -21.72 22.04 3.57
C TYR A 166 -20.21 22.06 3.30
N LEU A 167 -19.79 22.39 2.06
CA LEU A 167 -18.38 22.38 1.66
C LEU A 167 -17.75 23.77 1.52
N TYR A 168 -18.55 24.84 1.59
CA TYR A 168 -18.09 26.23 1.40
C TYR A 168 -17.42 26.47 0.03
N VAL A 169 -17.98 25.89 -1.03
CA VAL A 169 -17.44 25.95 -2.41
C VAL A 169 -18.26 26.85 -3.32
N ASP A 170 -17.68 27.38 -4.40
CA ASP A 170 -18.43 28.20 -5.37
C ASP A 170 -19.48 27.39 -6.16
N LYS A 171 -20.35 28.11 -6.89
CA LYS A 171 -21.45 27.51 -7.67
C LYS A 171 -20.99 26.51 -8.74
N ASN A 172 -19.86 26.76 -9.40
CA ASN A 172 -19.35 25.86 -10.43
C ASN A 172 -18.81 24.58 -9.80
N SER A 173 -18.08 24.70 -8.69
CA SER A 173 -17.61 23.54 -7.92
C SER A 173 -18.77 22.71 -7.36
N ALA A 174 -19.80 23.35 -6.80
CA ALA A 174 -21.01 22.67 -6.33
C ALA A 174 -21.71 21.93 -7.48
N ASN A 175 -21.82 22.58 -8.64
CA ASN A 175 -22.38 21.99 -9.85
C ASN A 175 -21.60 20.75 -10.30
N SER A 176 -20.28 20.84 -10.41
CA SER A 176 -19.43 19.71 -10.82
C SER A 176 -19.52 18.54 -9.86
N ILE A 177 -19.56 18.80 -8.55
CA ILE A 177 -19.75 17.75 -7.53
C ILE A 177 -21.13 17.09 -7.70
N TYR A 178 -22.19 17.90 -7.84
CA TYR A 178 -23.54 17.39 -8.04
C TYR A 178 -23.65 16.50 -9.27
N GLU A 179 -23.21 16.98 -10.44
CA GLU A 179 -23.29 16.21 -11.69
C GLU A 179 -22.48 14.91 -11.58
N TYR A 180 -21.26 14.95 -11.01
CA TYR A 180 -20.46 13.74 -10.81
C TYR A 180 -21.12 12.72 -9.88
N MET A 181 -21.74 13.18 -8.78
CA MET A 181 -22.47 12.32 -7.86
C MET A 181 -23.75 11.76 -8.50
N LYS A 182 -24.48 12.58 -9.26
CA LYS A 182 -25.70 12.19 -9.97
C LYS A 182 -25.42 11.18 -11.06
N GLU A 183 -24.38 11.38 -11.87
CA GLU A 183 -23.94 10.40 -12.87
C GLU A 183 -23.61 9.06 -12.22
N GLN A 184 -22.87 9.06 -11.11
CA GLN A 184 -22.58 7.83 -10.37
C GLN A 184 -23.86 7.17 -9.86
N TYR A 185 -24.82 7.93 -9.34
CA TYR A 185 -26.11 7.43 -8.84
C TYR A 185 -26.98 6.83 -9.94
N LEU A 186 -27.01 7.46 -11.13
CA LEU A 186 -27.80 6.97 -12.27
C LEU A 186 -27.13 5.77 -12.95
N TYR A 187 -25.80 5.73 -12.95
CA TYR A 187 -25.04 4.64 -13.58
C TYR A 187 -24.89 3.41 -12.68
N ALA A 188 -24.57 3.64 -11.41
CA ALA A 188 -24.25 2.61 -10.42
C ALA A 188 -24.70 3.04 -9.02
N LYS A 189 -24.15 2.41 -7.98
CA LYS A 189 -24.45 2.77 -6.59
C LYS A 189 -23.37 3.71 -6.07
N ILE A 190 -23.72 4.60 -5.13
CA ILE A 190 -22.73 5.48 -4.50
C ILE A 190 -22.08 4.74 -3.33
N PRO A 191 -20.78 4.42 -3.35
CA PRO A 191 -20.07 3.93 -2.16
C PRO A 191 -19.97 5.03 -1.08
N THR A 192 -20.17 4.66 0.19
CA THR A 192 -20.28 5.59 1.33
C THR A 192 -19.52 5.07 2.56
N ASP A 193 -19.58 5.82 3.67
CA ASP A 193 -19.11 5.41 5.00
C ASP A 193 -19.73 4.09 5.50
N LYS A 194 -20.88 3.69 4.97
CA LYS A 194 -21.63 2.48 5.37
C LYS A 194 -21.83 1.48 4.24
N LYS A 195 -21.23 1.71 3.07
CA LYS A 195 -21.46 0.88 1.88
C LYS A 195 -20.22 0.78 1.00
N ILE A 196 -19.73 -0.43 0.83
CA ILE A 196 -18.70 -0.78 -0.16
C ILE A 196 -19.39 -1.25 -1.43
N LEU A 197 -19.03 -0.66 -2.56
CA LEU A 197 -19.42 -1.14 -3.88
C LEU A 197 -18.29 -1.99 -4.47
N VAL A 198 -18.62 -3.22 -4.88
CA VAL A 198 -17.72 -4.10 -5.63
C VAL A 198 -18.18 -4.17 -7.08
N GLU A 199 -17.42 -3.53 -7.96
CA GLU A 199 -17.72 -3.44 -9.39
C GLU A 199 -16.91 -4.46 -10.19
N PHE A 200 -17.63 -5.34 -10.89
CA PHE A 200 -17.08 -6.32 -11.83
C PHE A 200 -17.02 -5.72 -13.22
N TYR A 201 -15.95 -4.98 -13.48
CA TYR A 201 -15.73 -4.31 -14.76
C TYR A 201 -15.08 -5.25 -15.78
N ARG A 202 -15.73 -5.42 -16.94
CA ARG A 202 -15.21 -6.14 -18.10
C ARG A 202 -14.64 -5.13 -19.09
N GLY A 203 -13.33 -4.89 -19.01
CA GLY A 203 -12.67 -3.92 -19.87
C GLY A 203 -12.35 -4.43 -21.27
N PHE A 204 -11.82 -3.52 -22.08
CA PHE A 204 -11.36 -3.82 -23.44
C PHE A 204 -10.34 -4.96 -23.47
N GLY A 205 -10.41 -5.79 -24.51
CA GLY A 205 -9.53 -6.96 -24.65
C GLY A 205 -9.83 -8.10 -23.67
N ARG A 206 -11.10 -8.28 -23.26
CA ARG A 206 -11.59 -9.35 -22.36
C ARG A 206 -10.98 -9.33 -20.95
N LYS A 207 -10.25 -8.27 -20.59
CA LYS A 207 -9.70 -8.11 -19.24
C LYS A 207 -10.82 -7.94 -18.22
N ARG A 208 -10.60 -8.51 -17.04
CA ARG A 208 -11.54 -8.46 -15.93
C ARG A 208 -10.91 -7.72 -14.77
N TYR A 209 -11.62 -6.75 -14.25
CA TYR A 209 -11.25 -5.99 -13.07
C TYR A 209 -12.33 -6.20 -12.02
N ILE A 210 -11.91 -6.41 -10.77
CA ILE A 210 -12.79 -6.36 -9.62
C ILE A 210 -12.38 -5.14 -8.83
N VAL A 211 -13.17 -4.08 -8.95
CA VAL A 211 -12.92 -2.78 -8.32
C VAL A 211 -13.66 -2.75 -6.98
N PHE A 212 -12.90 -2.56 -5.91
CA PHE A 212 -13.42 -2.31 -4.57
C PHE A 212 -13.42 -0.80 -4.37
N HIS A 213 -14.61 -0.21 -4.34
CA HIS A 213 -14.79 1.19 -4.00
C HIS A 213 -14.80 1.32 -2.48
N THR A 214 -13.61 1.56 -1.93
CA THR A 214 -13.34 1.64 -0.49
C THR A 214 -12.71 3.00 -0.19
N LEU A 215 -13.54 3.94 0.25
CA LEU A 215 -13.12 5.29 0.60
C LEU A 215 -12.62 5.32 2.05
N PHE A 216 -11.54 4.60 2.31
CA PHE A 216 -10.90 4.49 3.64
C PHE A 216 -9.47 5.07 3.65
N GLY A 217 -9.07 5.71 2.55
CA GLY A 217 -7.72 6.21 2.37
C GLY A 217 -6.74 5.12 1.90
N ARG A 218 -5.66 5.55 1.26
CA ARG A 218 -4.74 4.65 0.56
C ARG A 218 -4.02 3.65 1.46
N ARG A 219 -3.74 4.01 2.72
CA ARG A 219 -3.03 3.13 3.67
C ARG A 219 -3.89 1.94 4.12
N VAL A 220 -5.18 2.18 4.38
CA VAL A 220 -6.17 1.12 4.66
C VAL A 220 -6.41 0.27 3.41
N ASN A 221 -6.56 0.92 2.25
CA ASN A 221 -6.75 0.22 0.97
C ASN A 221 -5.54 -0.67 0.62
N ASP A 222 -4.30 -0.26 0.93
CA ASP A 222 -3.13 -1.10 0.75
C ASP A 222 -3.25 -2.38 1.60
N ALA A 223 -3.52 -2.25 2.90
CA ALA A 223 -3.73 -3.40 3.80
C ALA A 223 -4.82 -4.35 3.29
N LEU A 224 -6.03 -3.84 3.02
CA LEU A 224 -7.16 -4.66 2.55
C LEU A 224 -6.85 -5.36 1.22
N SER A 225 -6.28 -4.63 0.25
CA SER A 225 -5.95 -5.20 -1.06
C SER A 225 -4.88 -6.30 -0.96
N ARG A 226 -3.83 -6.11 -0.15
CA ARG A 226 -2.77 -7.11 0.07
C ARG A 226 -3.36 -8.38 0.68
N ALA A 227 -4.22 -8.24 1.69
CA ALA A 227 -4.83 -9.36 2.38
C ALA A 227 -5.73 -10.17 1.44
N ILE A 228 -6.63 -9.50 0.72
CA ILE A 228 -7.53 -10.15 -0.25
C ILE A 228 -6.72 -10.84 -1.35
N ALA A 229 -5.72 -10.17 -1.91
CA ALA A 229 -4.87 -10.78 -2.93
C ALA A 229 -4.10 -12.00 -2.41
N TYR A 230 -3.60 -11.95 -1.18
CA TYR A 230 -2.94 -13.10 -0.56
C TYR A 230 -3.90 -14.30 -0.42
N VAL A 231 -5.13 -14.06 0.02
CA VAL A 231 -6.17 -15.10 0.12
C VAL A 231 -6.49 -15.68 -1.26
N ILE A 232 -6.66 -14.84 -2.29
CA ILE A 232 -6.87 -15.29 -3.67
C ILE A 232 -5.69 -16.15 -4.15
N SER A 233 -4.46 -15.69 -3.95
CA SER A 233 -3.27 -16.41 -4.40
C SER A 233 -3.11 -17.77 -3.71
N ARG A 234 -3.46 -17.88 -2.43
CA ARG A 234 -3.44 -19.16 -1.70
C ARG A 234 -4.55 -20.11 -2.16
N ARG A 235 -5.75 -19.59 -2.39
CA ARG A 235 -6.93 -20.37 -2.78
C ARG A 235 -6.84 -20.86 -4.22
N GLU A 236 -6.41 -19.99 -5.13
CA GLU A 236 -6.44 -20.26 -6.57
C GLU A 236 -5.06 -20.61 -7.16
N ARG A 237 -3.99 -20.54 -6.36
CA ARG A 237 -2.58 -20.74 -6.79
C ARG A 237 -2.22 -19.85 -7.99
N ARG A 238 -2.61 -18.58 -7.92
CA ARG A 238 -2.47 -17.61 -9.00
C ARG A 238 -1.92 -16.28 -8.49
N ASP A 239 -1.04 -15.68 -9.28
CA ASP A 239 -0.62 -14.31 -9.08
C ASP A 239 -1.74 -13.37 -9.58
N VAL A 240 -2.01 -12.32 -8.79
CA VAL A 240 -2.95 -11.26 -9.14
C VAL A 240 -2.23 -9.92 -9.11
N MET A 241 -2.65 -9.01 -9.98
CA MET A 241 -2.18 -7.63 -9.98
C MET A 241 -3.15 -6.77 -9.19
N ILE A 242 -2.60 -5.79 -8.49
CA ILE A 242 -3.36 -4.81 -7.71
C ILE A 242 -2.99 -3.43 -8.21
N SER A 243 -3.98 -2.55 -8.32
CA SER A 243 -3.74 -1.11 -8.36
C SER A 243 -4.54 -0.43 -7.25
N LEU A 244 -3.98 0.62 -6.69
CA LEU A 244 -4.41 1.26 -5.45
C LEU A 244 -4.63 2.75 -5.67
N SER A 245 -5.64 3.31 -5.00
CA SER A 245 -5.87 4.74 -4.87
C SER A 245 -6.43 5.06 -3.47
N ASP A 246 -6.63 6.35 -3.19
CA ASP A 246 -7.32 6.79 -1.97
C ASP A 246 -8.80 6.38 -1.92
N ASN A 247 -9.43 6.20 -3.09
CA ASN A 247 -10.86 5.92 -3.23
C ASN A 247 -11.18 4.42 -3.35
N GLY A 248 -10.16 3.57 -3.42
CA GLY A 248 -10.35 2.13 -3.59
C GLY A 248 -9.17 1.47 -4.29
N PHE A 249 -9.38 0.21 -4.67
CA PHE A 249 -8.39 -0.59 -5.37
C PHE A 249 -9.06 -1.56 -6.33
N TYR A 250 -8.33 -2.05 -7.33
CA TYR A 250 -8.80 -3.17 -8.13
C TYR A 250 -7.85 -4.35 -8.05
N ILE A 251 -8.41 -5.54 -8.25
CA ILE A 251 -7.66 -6.78 -8.42
C ILE A 251 -7.97 -7.36 -9.80
N THR A 252 -6.94 -7.79 -10.52
CA THR A 252 -7.09 -8.43 -11.83
C THR A 252 -6.15 -9.63 -12.01
N ALA A 253 -6.61 -10.63 -12.75
CA ALA A 253 -5.82 -11.75 -13.25
C ALA A 253 -5.81 -11.80 -14.79
N GLY A 254 -5.85 -10.62 -15.43
CA GLY A 254 -6.00 -10.49 -16.88
C GLY A 254 -7.41 -10.88 -17.33
N GLU A 255 -7.51 -11.87 -18.22
CA GLU A 255 -8.81 -12.34 -18.76
C GLU A 255 -9.51 -13.37 -17.85
N ARG A 256 -8.78 -13.90 -16.86
CA ARG A 256 -9.26 -14.99 -16.00
C ARG A 256 -10.23 -14.47 -14.94
N LYS A 257 -11.25 -15.28 -14.62
CA LYS A 257 -12.12 -15.04 -13.47
C LYS A 257 -11.35 -15.36 -12.18
N ILE A 258 -11.55 -14.53 -11.16
CA ILE A 258 -11.04 -14.67 -9.79
C ILE A 258 -12.19 -14.45 -8.79
N GLN A 259 -12.13 -15.11 -7.64
CA GLN A 259 -13.20 -15.08 -6.64
C GLN A 259 -12.90 -14.08 -5.51
N ALA A 260 -12.71 -12.80 -5.86
CA ALA A 260 -12.31 -11.78 -4.87
C ALA A 260 -13.37 -11.52 -3.78
N LEU A 261 -14.67 -11.59 -4.10
CA LEU A 261 -15.72 -11.51 -3.08
C LEU A 261 -15.66 -12.66 -2.08
N ARG A 262 -15.41 -13.89 -2.56
CA ARG A 262 -15.25 -15.02 -1.65
C ARG A 262 -13.97 -14.89 -0.82
N ALA A 263 -12.89 -14.34 -1.38
CA ALA A 263 -11.69 -14.04 -0.61
C ALA A 263 -11.93 -12.98 0.47
N LEU A 264 -12.75 -11.96 0.20
CA LEU A 264 -13.20 -11.00 1.22
C LEU A 264 -14.05 -11.70 2.29
N GLU A 265 -14.95 -12.59 1.90
CA GLU A 265 -15.76 -13.38 2.84
C GLU A 265 -14.90 -14.27 3.74
N ASP A 266 -13.96 -15.02 3.15
CA ASP A 266 -12.99 -15.85 3.86
C ASP A 266 -12.19 -14.99 4.86
N LEU A 267 -11.77 -13.79 4.46
CA LEU A 267 -10.98 -12.86 5.28
C LEU A 267 -11.74 -12.39 6.52
N LYS A 268 -13.08 -12.33 6.51
CA LYS A 268 -13.88 -11.94 7.70
C LYS A 268 -13.64 -12.88 8.88
N GLY A 269 -13.35 -14.15 8.62
CA GLY A 269 -13.08 -15.18 9.64
C GLY A 269 -11.60 -15.38 9.97
N MET A 270 -10.70 -14.56 9.42
CA MET A 270 -9.26 -14.69 9.61
C MET A 270 -8.70 -13.57 10.49
N ASP A 271 -7.57 -13.85 11.13
CA ASP A 271 -6.70 -12.83 11.72
C ASP A 271 -6.03 -12.01 10.60
N LEU A 272 -6.47 -10.76 10.41
CA LEU A 272 -5.96 -9.87 9.36
C LEU A 272 -4.46 -9.61 9.51
N ARG A 273 -3.98 -9.40 10.74
CA ARG A 273 -2.56 -9.17 11.03
C ARG A 273 -1.72 -10.40 10.71
N GLY A 274 -2.18 -11.58 11.06
CA GLY A 274 -1.54 -12.84 10.68
C GLY A 274 -1.52 -13.08 9.16
N VAL A 275 -2.59 -12.73 8.46
CA VAL A 275 -2.66 -12.81 6.98
C VAL A 275 -1.66 -11.83 6.35
N LEU A 276 -1.66 -10.57 6.77
CA LEU A 276 -0.77 -9.56 6.23
C LEU A 276 0.70 -9.83 6.54
N ALA A 277 1.02 -10.30 7.75
CA ALA A 277 2.37 -10.71 8.11
C ALA A 277 2.91 -11.76 7.14
N LYS A 278 2.09 -12.74 6.74
CA LYS A 278 2.45 -13.74 5.72
C LYS A 278 2.53 -13.15 4.32
N ALA A 279 1.64 -12.20 3.98
CA ALA A 279 1.62 -11.54 2.67
C ALA A 279 2.87 -10.70 2.41
N ILE A 280 3.42 -10.03 3.45
CA ILE A 280 4.61 -9.18 3.33
C ILE A 280 5.92 -9.94 3.52
N ASP A 281 5.91 -11.15 4.08
CA ASP A 281 7.13 -11.82 4.56
C ASP A 281 8.20 -11.97 3.47
N ASN A 282 7.82 -12.21 2.22
CA ASN A 282 8.75 -12.40 1.10
C ASN A 282 8.76 -11.24 0.09
N THR A 283 8.47 -10.03 0.57
CA THR A 283 8.37 -8.82 -0.26
C THR A 283 9.59 -7.90 -0.09
N GLU A 284 9.87 -7.06 -1.09
CA GLU A 284 10.92 -6.05 -0.99
C GLU A 284 10.60 -4.97 0.06
N VAL A 285 9.31 -4.71 0.32
CA VAL A 285 8.87 -3.75 1.34
C VAL A 285 9.42 -4.13 2.72
N LEU A 286 9.25 -5.40 3.13
CA LEU A 286 9.76 -5.87 4.42
C LEU A 286 11.29 -5.91 4.43
N ALA A 287 11.92 -6.33 3.34
CA ALA A 287 13.38 -6.40 3.27
C ALA A 287 14.05 -5.02 3.42
N ARG A 288 13.43 -3.96 2.89
CA ARG A 288 13.92 -2.58 2.98
C ARG A 288 13.63 -1.97 4.35
N ARG A 289 12.41 -2.13 4.87
CA ARG A 289 12.08 -1.69 6.23
C ARG A 289 12.94 -2.37 7.29
N PHE A 290 13.23 -3.65 7.12
CA PHE A 290 14.19 -4.35 7.97
C PHE A 290 15.60 -3.76 7.87
N ARG A 291 16.09 -3.36 6.69
CA ARG A 291 17.37 -2.63 6.58
C ARG A 291 17.34 -1.35 7.40
N HIS A 292 16.27 -0.56 7.29
CA HIS A 292 16.16 0.70 8.04
C HIS A 292 16.20 0.44 9.55
N CYS A 293 15.41 -0.52 10.04
CA CYS A 293 15.38 -0.92 11.44
C CYS A 293 16.73 -1.48 11.92
N ALA A 294 17.38 -2.34 11.12
CA ALA A 294 18.68 -2.92 11.41
C ALA A 294 19.78 -1.84 11.47
N THR A 295 19.71 -0.82 10.63
CA THR A 295 20.64 0.31 10.68
C THR A 295 20.39 1.19 11.91
N ARG A 296 19.12 1.54 12.21
CA ARG A 296 18.76 2.34 13.41
C ARG A 296 19.13 1.64 14.72
N SER A 297 19.03 0.32 14.75
CA SER A 297 19.35 -0.51 15.93
C SER A 297 20.82 -0.89 16.05
N LEU A 298 21.71 -0.30 15.24
CA LEU A 298 23.16 -0.58 15.21
C LEU A 298 23.52 -2.05 14.90
N MET A 299 22.57 -2.79 14.32
CA MET A 299 22.78 -4.14 13.79
C MET A 299 23.63 -4.06 12.52
N ILE A 300 23.32 -3.08 11.67
CA ILE A 300 24.09 -2.71 10.48
C ILE A 300 24.69 -1.33 10.70
N LEU A 301 26.02 -1.29 10.74
CA LEU A 301 26.74 -0.03 10.87
C LEU A 301 26.88 0.67 9.50
N ARG A 302 26.49 1.94 9.43
CA ARG A 302 26.74 2.88 8.32
C ARG A 302 28.23 3.20 8.21
N PHE A 303 28.89 3.39 9.35
CA PHE A 303 30.31 3.66 9.48
C PHE A 303 30.97 2.59 10.33
N TYR A 304 32.09 2.06 9.85
CA TYR A 304 32.93 1.16 10.64
C TYR A 304 34.38 1.60 10.49
N LYS A 305 34.99 1.99 11.62
CA LYS A 305 36.28 2.70 11.64
C LYS A 305 36.19 3.95 10.76
N GLU A 306 37.07 4.09 9.77
CA GLU A 306 37.14 5.25 8.88
C GLU A 306 36.28 5.09 7.60
N HIS A 307 35.65 3.93 7.40
CA HIS A 307 34.95 3.62 6.15
C HIS A 307 33.43 3.70 6.29
N ARG A 308 32.80 4.44 5.37
CA ARG A 308 31.35 4.44 5.18
C ARG A 308 30.93 3.27 4.28
N LYS A 309 30.00 2.44 4.74
CA LYS A 309 29.37 1.40 3.92
C LYS A 309 28.36 2.02 2.96
N SER A 310 28.46 1.65 1.68
CA SER A 310 27.46 2.03 0.69
C SER A 310 26.09 1.41 1.00
N VAL A 311 25.01 2.07 0.56
CA VAL A 311 23.63 1.59 0.73
C VAL A 311 23.44 0.19 0.11
N GLY A 312 24.15 -0.12 -0.98
CA GLY A 312 24.17 -1.45 -1.58
C GLY A 312 24.75 -2.53 -0.68
N MET A 313 25.88 -2.26 -0.03
CA MET A 313 26.48 -3.19 0.95
C MET A 313 25.57 -3.37 2.18
N GLN A 314 24.96 -2.28 2.65
CA GLN A 314 23.98 -2.35 3.74
C GLN A 314 22.79 -3.24 3.36
N GLN A 315 22.25 -3.13 2.14
CA GLN A 315 21.12 -3.96 1.68
C GLN A 315 21.50 -5.45 1.56
N ILE A 316 22.70 -5.77 1.07
CA ILE A 316 23.17 -7.17 0.97
C ILE A 316 23.30 -7.77 2.38
N GLY A 317 23.98 -7.06 3.29
CA GLY A 317 24.10 -7.49 4.69
C GLY A 317 22.74 -7.65 5.36
N SER A 318 21.83 -6.70 5.13
CA SER A 318 20.45 -6.75 5.65
C SER A 318 19.68 -7.99 5.19
N LYS A 319 19.71 -8.34 3.90
CA LYS A 319 19.01 -9.55 3.42
C LYS A 319 19.55 -10.85 4.06
N ILE A 320 20.87 -10.93 4.28
CA ILE A 320 21.49 -12.08 4.97
C ILE A 320 21.00 -12.15 6.42
N LEU A 321 21.03 -11.02 7.13
CA LEU A 321 20.56 -10.93 8.51
C LEU A 321 19.08 -11.22 8.62
N LEU A 322 18.25 -10.70 7.72
CA LEU A 322 16.81 -10.95 7.66
C LEU A 322 16.51 -12.45 7.57
N ASN A 323 17.16 -13.14 6.61
CA ASN A 323 16.99 -14.59 6.43
C ASN A 323 17.44 -15.38 7.66
N PHE A 324 18.43 -14.88 8.40
CA PHE A 324 18.87 -15.48 9.64
C PHE A 324 17.87 -15.25 10.78
N VAL A 325 17.47 -14.00 11.05
CA VAL A 325 16.59 -13.68 12.18
C VAL A 325 15.19 -14.26 12.03
N LYS A 326 14.72 -14.52 10.81
CA LYS A 326 13.49 -15.27 10.55
C LYS A 326 13.52 -16.71 11.07
N ARG A 327 14.71 -17.30 11.25
CA ARG A 327 14.90 -18.68 11.71
C ARG A 327 15.17 -18.76 13.22
N LEU A 328 15.38 -17.61 13.87
CA LEU A 328 15.55 -17.57 15.32
C LEU A 328 14.23 -17.96 16.00
N PRO A 329 14.29 -18.63 17.16
CA PRO A 329 13.09 -18.94 17.94
C PRO A 329 12.45 -17.65 18.45
N GLY A 330 11.11 -17.59 18.41
CA GLY A 330 10.35 -16.39 18.74
C GLY A 330 10.45 -15.30 17.66
N GLU A 331 9.91 -14.12 17.97
CA GLU A 331 9.99 -12.98 17.06
C GLU A 331 11.12 -12.04 17.49
N PHE A 332 12.19 -11.99 16.70
CA PHE A 332 13.34 -11.12 16.96
C PHE A 332 12.91 -9.65 16.94
N SER A 333 13.27 -8.87 17.97
CA SER A 333 12.76 -7.49 18.18
C SER A 333 12.90 -6.57 16.96
N ILE A 334 14.01 -6.64 16.23
CA ILE A 334 14.23 -5.76 15.07
C ILE A 334 13.36 -6.20 13.88
N LEU A 335 13.08 -7.50 13.75
CA LEU A 335 12.15 -8.01 12.76
C LEU A 335 10.69 -7.68 13.13
N LYS A 336 10.35 -7.79 14.42
CA LYS A 336 9.06 -7.36 14.97
C LYS A 336 8.79 -5.90 14.62
N GLU A 337 9.75 -5.02 14.89
CA GLU A 337 9.64 -3.59 14.57
C GLU A 337 9.53 -3.35 13.06
N ALA A 338 10.32 -4.04 12.24
CA ALA A 338 10.22 -3.89 10.78
C ALA A 338 8.85 -4.31 10.24
N ARG A 339 8.24 -5.37 10.79
CA ARG A 339 6.87 -5.76 10.46
C ARG A 339 5.87 -4.72 10.94
N ARG A 340 6.04 -4.21 12.17
CA ARG A 340 5.21 -3.12 12.71
C ARG A 340 5.22 -1.91 11.79
N GLU A 341 6.40 -1.41 11.38
CA GLU A 341 6.49 -0.24 10.48
C GLU A 341 5.80 -0.49 9.13
N VAL A 342 5.88 -1.70 8.58
CA VAL A 342 5.16 -2.02 7.33
C VAL A 342 3.64 -2.00 7.55
N LEU A 343 3.15 -2.61 8.63
CA LEU A 343 1.72 -2.79 8.86
C LEU A 343 1.04 -1.53 9.42
N GLU A 344 1.75 -0.74 10.22
CA GLU A 344 1.17 0.38 10.97
C GLU A 344 1.61 1.75 10.46
N ASP A 345 2.80 1.90 9.88
CA ASP A 345 3.29 3.22 9.43
C ASP A 345 3.15 3.37 7.90
N LEU A 346 3.52 2.34 7.14
CA LEU A 346 3.32 2.33 5.69
C LEU A 346 1.85 2.05 5.32
N MET A 347 1.27 1.03 5.97
CA MET A 347 -0.15 0.72 5.88
C MET A 347 -0.87 1.30 7.10
N ASP A 348 -2.18 1.06 7.18
CA ASP A 348 -2.98 1.37 8.35
C ASP A 348 -3.79 0.13 8.71
N ILE A 349 -3.12 -0.81 9.36
CA ILE A 349 -3.73 -2.09 9.73
C ILE A 349 -4.81 -1.93 10.81
N GLN A 350 -4.68 -0.94 11.70
CA GLN A 350 -5.61 -0.75 12.81
C GLN A 350 -7.00 -0.40 12.26
N HIS A 351 -7.11 0.62 11.42
CA HIS A 351 -8.38 0.95 10.79
C HIS A 351 -8.84 -0.12 9.79
N ALA A 352 -7.92 -0.87 9.15
CA ALA A 352 -8.30 -2.01 8.33
C ALA A 352 -8.99 -3.13 9.15
N GLU A 353 -8.51 -3.41 10.36
CA GLU A 353 -9.14 -4.35 11.31
C GLU A 353 -10.52 -3.83 11.74
N GLU A 354 -10.64 -2.54 12.06
CA GLU A 354 -11.92 -1.90 12.40
C GLU A 354 -12.95 -2.01 11.27
N ILE A 355 -12.54 -1.75 10.03
CA ILE A 355 -13.40 -1.89 8.85
C ILE A 355 -13.83 -3.35 8.65
N MET A 356 -12.93 -4.32 8.81
CA MET A 356 -13.29 -5.74 8.71
C MET A 356 -14.27 -6.16 9.81
N ASP A 357 -14.12 -5.61 11.02
CA ASP A 357 -15.05 -5.82 12.13
C ASP A 357 -16.42 -5.19 11.86
N LEU A 358 -16.47 -3.98 11.31
CA LEU A 358 -17.72 -3.32 10.89
C LEU A 358 -18.43 -4.11 9.79
N ILE A 359 -17.68 -4.63 8.81
CA ILE A 359 -18.23 -5.53 7.78
C ILE A 359 -18.78 -6.80 8.43
N ARG A 360 -18.06 -7.42 9.38
CA ARG A 360 -18.48 -8.65 10.08
C ARG A 360 -19.77 -8.44 10.88
N ARG A 361 -19.92 -7.29 11.53
CA ARG A 361 -21.11 -6.92 12.31
C ARG A 361 -22.26 -6.38 11.46
N GLY A 362 -22.09 -6.26 10.14
CA GLY A 362 -23.11 -5.72 9.24
C GLY A 362 -23.26 -4.19 9.27
N GLY A 363 -22.32 -3.47 9.91
CA GLY A 363 -22.29 -2.01 9.92
C GLY A 363 -21.91 -1.40 8.57
N ILE A 364 -21.18 -2.14 7.73
CA ILE A 364 -20.87 -1.79 6.34
C ILE A 364 -21.48 -2.83 5.41
N LYS A 365 -22.37 -2.38 4.51
CA LYS A 365 -22.99 -3.22 3.49
C LYS A 365 -22.05 -3.40 2.31
N ILE A 366 -21.97 -4.62 1.78
CA ILE A 366 -21.24 -4.91 0.55
C ILE A 366 -22.27 -5.11 -0.55
N GLU A 367 -22.18 -4.28 -1.59
CA GLU A 367 -23.05 -4.36 -2.76
C GLU A 367 -22.23 -4.60 -4.02
N THR A 368 -22.85 -5.20 -5.03
CA THR A 368 -22.14 -5.60 -6.26
C THR A 368 -22.82 -5.06 -7.50
N ILE A 369 -22.03 -4.73 -8.52
CA ILE A 369 -22.50 -4.38 -9.86
C ILE A 369 -21.59 -4.99 -10.92
N SER A 370 -22.13 -5.31 -12.10
CA SER A 370 -21.34 -5.74 -13.26
C SER A 370 -21.44 -4.69 -14.36
N THR A 371 -20.30 -4.28 -14.91
CA THR A 371 -20.21 -3.17 -15.87
C THR A 371 -19.31 -3.54 -17.05
N ASP A 372 -19.62 -2.99 -18.22
CA ASP A 372 -18.84 -3.09 -19.47
C ASP A 372 -18.12 -1.77 -19.82
N VAL A 373 -18.56 -0.67 -19.20
CA VAL A 373 -17.87 0.63 -19.11
C VAL A 373 -17.59 0.88 -17.62
N PRO A 374 -16.42 1.41 -17.21
CA PRO A 374 -16.17 1.71 -15.82
C PRO A 374 -17.16 2.79 -15.34
N SER A 375 -17.70 2.63 -14.13
CA SER A 375 -18.48 3.67 -13.46
C SER A 375 -17.71 5.00 -13.35
N PRO A 376 -18.38 6.16 -13.23
CA PRO A 376 -17.74 7.45 -12.97
C PRO A 376 -16.68 7.41 -11.87
N PHE A 377 -16.93 6.65 -10.79
CA PHE A 377 -15.99 6.53 -9.67
C PHE A 377 -14.82 5.59 -9.94
N SER A 378 -14.99 4.58 -10.80
CA SER A 378 -13.91 3.62 -11.12
C SER A 378 -13.02 4.09 -12.26
N LEU A 379 -13.51 4.99 -13.12
CA LEU A 379 -12.81 5.46 -14.32
C LEU A 379 -11.38 5.91 -13.99
N ASN A 380 -11.23 6.83 -13.03
CA ASN A 380 -9.91 7.33 -12.65
C ASN A 380 -8.97 6.20 -12.18
N LEU A 381 -9.46 5.28 -11.35
CA LEU A 381 -8.65 4.17 -10.83
C LEU A 381 -8.26 3.17 -11.93
N ILE A 382 -9.16 2.87 -12.87
CA ILE A 382 -8.88 1.98 -14.01
C ILE A 382 -7.91 2.64 -15.01
N SER A 383 -8.08 3.95 -15.23
CA SER A 383 -7.34 4.70 -16.24
C SER A 383 -6.01 5.26 -15.75
N GLN A 384 -5.77 5.34 -14.43
CA GLN A 384 -4.53 5.85 -13.83
C GLN A 384 -3.27 5.30 -14.50
N GLY A 385 -3.22 3.98 -14.71
CA GLY A 385 -2.12 3.37 -15.45
C GLY A 385 -2.09 3.76 -16.92
N TYR A 386 -3.21 3.60 -17.63
CA TYR A 386 -3.27 3.86 -19.07
C TYR A 386 -2.90 5.29 -19.43
N MET A 387 -3.31 6.25 -18.61
CA MET A 387 -3.03 7.66 -18.80
C MET A 387 -1.53 7.94 -18.78
N ASP A 388 -0.74 7.35 -17.88
CA ASP A 388 0.70 7.63 -17.75
C ASP A 388 1.53 7.40 -19.03
N ILE A 389 1.04 6.58 -19.97
CA ILE A 389 1.73 6.26 -21.24
C ILE A 389 1.23 7.15 -22.40
N MET A 390 0.04 7.71 -22.29
CA MET A 390 -0.61 8.48 -23.36
C MET A 390 -0.06 9.91 -23.44
N ARG A 391 -0.08 10.51 -24.63
CA ARG A 391 0.12 11.96 -24.78
C ARG A 391 -1.05 12.71 -24.15
N MET A 392 -0.86 13.97 -23.74
CA MET A 392 -1.90 14.77 -23.10
C MET A 392 -3.18 14.86 -23.95
N GLU A 393 -3.04 15.02 -25.26
CA GLU A 393 -4.15 15.06 -26.23
C GLU A 393 -4.94 13.74 -26.24
N ASP A 394 -4.25 12.61 -26.41
CA ASP A 394 -4.85 11.27 -26.39
C ASP A 394 -5.52 10.95 -25.05
N ARG A 395 -4.96 11.44 -23.93
CA ARG A 395 -5.56 11.30 -22.59
C ARG A 395 -6.91 12.00 -22.52
N MET A 396 -6.97 13.25 -22.96
CA MET A 396 -8.22 14.03 -22.94
C MET A 396 -9.27 13.38 -23.84
N GLU A 397 -8.89 12.99 -25.06
CA GLU A 397 -9.83 12.32 -25.97
C GLU A 397 -10.34 11.00 -25.38
N PHE A 398 -9.47 10.22 -24.74
CA PHE A 398 -9.85 9.01 -24.05
C PHE A 398 -10.85 9.29 -22.91
N ILE A 399 -10.58 10.28 -22.05
CA ILE A 399 -11.49 10.65 -20.95
C ILE A 399 -12.85 11.09 -21.49
N ILE A 400 -12.87 11.96 -22.50
CA ILE A 400 -14.10 12.45 -23.14
C ILE A 400 -14.90 11.27 -23.71
N ARG A 401 -14.24 10.37 -24.44
CA ARG A 401 -14.89 9.19 -25.02
C ARG A 401 -15.46 8.26 -23.95
N MET A 402 -14.74 8.06 -22.85
CA MET A 402 -15.21 7.23 -21.74
C MET A 402 -16.40 7.87 -21.02
N HIS A 403 -16.35 9.19 -20.81
CA HIS A 403 -17.45 9.94 -20.23
C HIS A 403 -18.70 9.90 -21.12
N GLN A 404 -18.56 10.06 -22.44
CA GLN A 404 -19.67 9.90 -23.37
C GLN A 404 -20.29 8.49 -23.28
N ALA A 405 -19.46 7.44 -23.21
CA ALA A 405 -19.96 6.08 -23.06
C ALA A 405 -20.71 5.85 -21.73
N ILE A 406 -20.34 6.55 -20.66
CA ILE A 406 -21.05 6.57 -19.38
C ILE A 406 -22.43 7.24 -19.56
N LEU A 407 -22.47 8.42 -20.18
CA LEU A 407 -23.72 9.16 -20.42
C LEU A 407 -24.69 8.37 -21.32
N ASP A 408 -24.19 7.76 -22.40
CA ASP A 408 -24.98 6.92 -23.29
C ASP A 408 -25.61 5.73 -22.54
N ARG A 409 -24.88 5.17 -21.57
CA ARG A 409 -25.38 4.07 -20.73
C ARG A 409 -26.43 4.55 -19.73
N ILE A 410 -26.26 5.72 -19.13
CA ILE A 410 -27.26 6.35 -18.25
C ILE A 410 -28.56 6.56 -19.03
N ASN A 411 -28.48 7.16 -20.23
CA ASN A 411 -29.63 7.41 -21.08
C ASN A 411 -30.36 6.12 -21.48
N LYS A 412 -29.62 5.04 -21.76
CA LYS A 412 -30.20 3.71 -22.05
C LYS A 412 -30.88 3.04 -20.85
N ASN A 413 -30.51 3.39 -19.62
CA ASN A 413 -31.18 2.86 -18.43
C ASN A 413 -32.45 3.67 -18.07
N ALA A 414 -32.56 4.90 -18.56
CA ALA A 414 -33.69 5.80 -18.34
C ALA A 414 -34.82 5.63 -19.37
N ALA A 415 -34.48 5.14 -20.57
CA ALA A 415 -35.43 4.70 -21.60
C ALA A 415 -35.87 3.25 -21.37
#